data_AF-A0A2D4QWT5-F1
#
_entry.id   AF-A0A2D4QWT5-F1
#
_cell.length_a   1.000
_cell.length_b   1.000
_cell.length_c   1.000
_cell.angle_alpha   90.00
_cell.angle_beta   90.00
_cell.angle_gamma   90.00
#
_symmetry.space_group_name_H-M   'P 1'
#
loop_
_entity.id
_entity.type
_entity.pdbx_description
1 polymer ?
#
loop_
_entity_poly.entity_id
_entity_poly.type
_entity_poly.pdbx_seq_one_letter_code
_entity_poly.pdbx_strand_id
1 'polypeptide(L)' 'MRPVDWVIITEENLEQKLTELRGTGQPIAIFGINGEGYENLGLNFSDIRAMVQQQQAIILAYENYYKQAEDALDGAMKPE' A
#
# COMPACT_ATOMS: atom_id res chain seq x y z
N MET A 1 0.99 5.93 8.41
CA MET A 1 0.70 4.49 8.57
C MET A 1 0.99 4.10 10.01
N ARG A 2 0.28 3.10 10.54
CA ARG A 2 0.59 2.55 11.87
C ARG A 2 1.88 1.72 11.78
N PRO A 3 2.77 1.74 12.78
CA PRO A 3 4.00 0.94 12.75
C PRO A 3 3.65 -0.55 12.82
N VAL A 4 4.47 -1.37 12.16
CA VAL A 4 4.39 -2.84 12.19
C VAL A 4 5.78 -3.36 12.55
N ASP A 5 5.87 -4.10 13.64
CA ASP A 5 7.12 -4.75 14.07
C ASP A 5 7.17 -6.17 13.49
N TRP A 6 8.23 -6.46 12.74
CA TRP A 6 8.45 -7.76 12.12
C TRP A 6 9.49 -8.54 12.91
N VAL A 7 9.19 -9.81 13.17
CA VAL A 7 10.13 -10.74 13.82
C VAL A 7 10.36 -11.92 12.87
N ILE A 8 11.61 -12.16 12.51
CA ILE A 8 12.02 -13.33 11.73
C ILE A 8 12.17 -14.51 12.70
N ILE A 9 11.39 -15.56 12.46
CA ILE A 9 11.45 -16.80 13.24
C ILE A 9 12.33 -17.82 12.51
N THR A 10 13.30 -18.36 13.24
CA THR A 10 14.17 -19.47 12.83
C THR A 10 14.04 -20.61 13.83
N GLU A 11 14.55 -21.80 13.49
CA GLU A 11 14.56 -22.94 14.42
C GLU A 11 15.29 -22.61 15.74
N GLU A 12 16.36 -21.82 15.65
CA GLU A 12 17.18 -21.43 16.81
C GLU A 12 16.46 -20.49 17.78
N ASN A 13 15.55 -19.65 17.28
CA ASN A 13 14.92 -18.59 18.08
C ASN A 13 13.45 -18.84 18.44
N LEU A 14 12.83 -19.89 17.88
CA LEU A 14 11.40 -20.18 18.02
C LEU A 14 10.98 -20.29 19.49
N GLU A 15 11.66 -21.13 20.27
CA GLU A 15 11.33 -21.40 21.67
C GLU A 15 11.46 -20.14 22.54
N GLN A 16 12.53 -19.37 22.33
CA GLN A 16 12.74 -18.11 23.04
C GLN A 16 11.62 -17.12 22.71
N LYS A 17 11.29 -16.94 21.43
CA LYS A 17 10.25 -15.98 21.01
C LYS A 17 8.86 -16.40 21.46
N LEU A 18 8.53 -17.69 21.46
CA LEU A 18 7.28 -18.18 22.03
C LEU A 18 7.18 -17.87 23.53
N THR A 19 8.28 -18.00 24.26
CA THR A 19 8.32 -17.68 25.69
C THR A 19 8.14 -16.18 25.94
N GLU A 20 8.86 -15.33 25.21
CA GLU A 20 8.71 -13.87 25.27
C GLU A 20 7.28 -13.43 24.97
N LEU A 21 6.68 -14.00 23.93
CA LEU A 21 5.30 -13.74 23.54
C LEU A 21 4.36 -14.09 24.72
N ARG A 22 4.41 -15.33 25.22
CA ARG A 22 3.54 -15.78 26.34
C ARG A 22 3.68 -14.92 27.60
N GLY A 23 4.86 -14.37 27.87
CA GLY A 23 5.13 -13.50 29.03
C GLY A 23 4.38 -12.16 29.01
N THR A 24 3.83 -11.74 27.87
CA THR A 24 3.15 -10.43 27.73
C THR A 24 1.74 -10.38 28.33
N GLY A 25 1.12 -11.53 28.63
CA GLY A 25 -0.23 -11.62 29.20
C GLY A 25 -1.38 -11.24 28.26
N GLN A 26 -1.09 -10.91 26.99
CA GLN A 26 -2.10 -10.63 25.96
C GLN A 26 -2.42 -11.89 25.15
N PRO A 27 -3.63 -12.01 24.56
CA PRO A 27 -3.92 -13.05 23.57
C PRO A 27 -3.03 -12.88 22.34
N ILE A 28 -2.37 -13.96 21.91
CA ILE A 28 -1.36 -13.91 20.85
C ILE A 28 -1.81 -14.79 19.71
N ALA A 29 -1.78 -14.22 18.51
CA ALA A 29 -1.93 -14.95 17.25
C ALA A 29 -0.63 -14.81 16.46
N ILE A 30 -0.11 -15.93 15.95
CA ILE A 30 1.06 -15.96 15.09
C ILE A 30 0.57 -16.05 13.65
N PHE A 31 0.88 -15.03 12.85
CA PHE A 31 0.68 -15.03 11.41
C PHE A 31 2.03 -15.27 10.75
N GLY A 32 2.26 -16.51 10.31
CA GLY A 32 3.51 -16.91 9.67
C GLY A 32 3.38 -16.93 8.15
N ILE A 33 4.45 -16.53 7.48
CA ILE A 33 4.66 -16.68 6.03
C ILE A 33 6.04 -17.30 5.81
N ASN A 34 6.17 -18.13 4.79
CA ASN A 34 7.47 -18.64 4.35
C ASN A 34 8.20 -17.59 3.48
N GLY A 35 9.43 -17.88 3.07
CA GLY A 35 10.24 -16.95 2.27
C GLY A 35 9.55 -16.51 0.96
N GLU A 36 8.94 -17.45 0.24
CA GLU A 36 8.18 -17.16 -0.98
C GLU A 36 6.95 -16.28 -0.69
N GLY A 37 6.23 -16.55 0.40
CA GLY A 37 5.11 -15.73 0.84
C GLY A 37 5.53 -14.29 1.17
N TYR A 38 6.71 -14.10 1.78
CA TYR A 38 7.26 -12.77 2.03
C TYR A 38 7.66 -12.04 0.74
N GLU A 39 8.27 -12.75 -0.21
CA GLU A 39 8.57 -12.22 -1.55
C GLU A 39 7.28 -11.77 -2.27
N ASN A 40 6.26 -12.63 -2.28
CA ASN A 40 4.97 -12.35 -2.87
C ASN A 40 4.27 -11.15 -2.22
N LEU A 41 4.38 -10.95 -0.91
CA LEU A 41 3.88 -9.72 -0.27
C LEU A 41 4.57 -8.48 -0.82
N GLY A 42 5.90 -8.53 -1.00
CA GLY A 42 6.66 -7.44 -1.61
C GLY A 42 6.21 -7.12 -3.03
N LEU A 43 6.03 -8.15 -3.86
CA LEU A 43 5.54 -8.01 -5.23
C LEU A 43 4.12 -7.42 -5.28
N ASN A 44 3.20 -7.94 -4.46
CA ASN A 44 1.85 -7.41 -4.34
C ASN A 44 1.82 -5.92 -3.93
N PHE A 45 2.68 -5.50 -2.99
CA PHE A 45 2.80 -4.10 -2.62
C PHE A 45 3.35 -3.22 -3.76
N SER A 46 4.28 -3.76 -4.55
CA SER A 46 4.77 -3.10 -5.76
C SER A 46 3.65 -2.90 -6.79
N ASP A 47 2.86 -3.94 -7.04
CA ASP A 47 1.75 -3.89 -7.99
C ASP A 47 0.64 -2.93 -7.54
N ILE A 48 0.31 -2.94 -6.24
CA ILE A 48 -0.63 -1.97 -5.65
C ILE A 48 -0.11 -0.54 -5.85
N ARG A 49 1.19 -0.29 -5.63
CA ARG A 49 1.78 1.03 -5.85
C ARG A 49 1.69 1.45 -7.32
N ALA A 50 2.00 0.56 -8.24
CA ALA A 50 1.89 0.81 -9.68
C ALA A 50 0.44 1.14 -10.08
N MET A 51 -0.53 0.38 -9.56
CA MET A 51 -1.95 0.63 -9.79
C MET A 51 -2.41 1.99 -9.24
N VAL A 52 -1.94 2.39 -8.05
CA VAL A 52 -2.23 3.71 -7.47
C VAL A 52 -1.65 4.83 -8.34
N GLN A 53 -0.41 4.69 -8.83
CA GLN A 53 0.21 5.66 -9.73
C GLN A 53 -0.56 5.78 -11.05
N GLN A 54 -1.00 4.66 -11.61
CA GLN A 54 -1.83 4.66 -12.82
C GLN A 54 -3.15 5.39 -12.57
N GLN A 55 -3.83 5.16 -11.44
CA GLN A 55 -5.07 5.87 -11.11
C GLN A 55 -4.84 7.38 -10.95
N GLN A 56 -3.73 7.80 -10.34
CA GLN A 56 -3.37 9.22 -10.25
C GLN A 56 -3.19 9.85 -11.64
N ALA A 57 -2.53 9.15 -12.56
CA ALA A 57 -2.36 9.61 -13.94
C ALA A 57 -3.71 9.74 -14.68
N ILE A 58 -4.62 8.79 -14.46
CA ILE A 58 -5.98 8.85 -15.00
C ILE A 58 -6.72 10.08 -14.44
N ILE A 59 -6.73 10.28 -13.13
CA ILE A 59 -7.40 11.42 -12.49
C ILE A 59 -6.87 12.75 -13.07
N LEU A 60 -5.55 12.90 -13.18
CA LEU A 60 -4.92 14.08 -13.78
C LEU A 60 -5.35 14.30 -15.23
N ALA A 61 -5.46 13.23 -16.03
CA ALA A 61 -5.94 13.33 -17.40
C ALA A 61 -7.40 13.81 -17.47
N TYR A 62 -8.27 13.31 -16.60
CA TYR A 62 -9.66 13.77 -16.51
C TYR A 62 -9.76 15.23 -16.06
N GLU A 63 -9.02 15.62 -15.02
CA GLU A 63 -8.97 17.02 -14.57
C GLU A 63 -8.52 17.96 -15.68
N ASN A 64 -7.48 17.58 -16.43
CA ASN A 64 -6.98 18.37 -17.55
C ASN A 64 -8.01 18.47 -18.69
N TYR A 65 -8.70 17.36 -19.01
CA TYR A 65 -9.76 17.36 -20.02
C TYR A 65 -10.87 18.35 -19.67
N TYR A 66 -11.36 18.35 -18.42
CA TYR A 66 -12.42 19.27 -18.00
C TYR A 66 -11.96 20.73 -17.99
N LYS A 67 -10.74 21.01 -17.51
CA LYS A 67 -10.17 22.36 -17.56
C LYS A 67 -10.08 22.89 -18.99
N GLN A 68 -9.59 22.07 -19.91
CA GLN A 68 -9.50 22.46 -21.33
C GLN A 68 -10.88 22.69 -21.95
N ALA A 69 -11.89 21.88 -21.59
CA ALA A 69 -13.25 22.06 -22.06
C ALA A 69 -13.87 23.36 -21.53
N GLU A 70 -13.64 23.69 -20.26
CA GLU A 70 -14.11 24.93 -19.64
C GLU A 70 -13.44 26.17 -20.25
N ASP A 71 -12.11 26.13 -20.43
CA ASP A 71 -11.34 27.20 -21.09
C ASP A 71 -11.85 27.46 -22.53
N ALA A 72 -12.19 26.39 -23.26
CA ALA A 72 -12.73 26.49 -24.61
C ALA A 72 -14.14 27.11 -24.64
N LEU A 73 -15.00 26.76 -23.68
CA LEU A 73 -16.33 27.35 -23.54
C LEU A 73 -16.26 28.83 -23.16
N ASP A 74 -15.42 29.19 -22.18
CA ASP A 74 -15.22 30.57 -21.77
C ASP A 74 -14.65 31.44 -22.90
N GLY A 75 -13.71 30.90 -23.68
CA GLY A 75 -13.18 31.54 -24.87
C GLY A 75 -14.25 31.80 -25.94
N ALA A 76 -15.18 30.86 -26.14
CA ALA A 76 -16.29 31.01 -27.08
C ALA A 76 -17.39 31.97 -26.61
N MET A 77 -17.51 32.19 -25.29
CA MET A 77 -18.55 33.04 -24.69
C MET A 77 -18.15 34.51 -24.52
N LYS A 78 -16.89 34.89 -24.74
CA LYS A 78 -16.46 36.30 -24.72
C LYS A 78 -16.84 37.01 -26.03
N PRO A 79 -17.71 38.03 -26.01
CA PRO A 79 -17.99 38.84 -27.19
C PRO A 79 -16.78 39.74 -27.53
N GLU A 80 -16.56 39.98 -28.83
CA GLU A 80 -15.54 40.89 -29.39
C GLU A 80 -15.63 42.32 -28.82
#